data_AF-A0A972W926-F1
#
_entry.id   AF-A0A972W926-F1
#
_cell.length_a   1.000
_cell.length_b   1.000
_cell.length_c   1.000
_cell.angle_alpha   90.00
_cell.angle_beta   90.00
_cell.angle_gamma   90.00
#
_symmetry.space_group_name_H-M   'P 1'
#
loop_
_entity.id
_entity.type
_entity.pdbx_description
1 polymer ?
#
loop_
_entity_poly.entity_id
_entity_poly.type
_entity_poly.pdbx_seq_one_letter_code
_entity_poly.pdbx_strand_id
1 'polypeptide(L)'
;MPPTEPTSDLLKRVTAATCKALTGKPEVTVQFGHGGATLSGNVVSLPSPPPQVNKEALTKLRGISDALALRLHHHNETVHKRHVPQGAEARAVFDAIEQVRCESLGARRMVGVSANLDALLDERCRAKGFAGVTERKDADLADVLALLARQQLTGKAPPQAAEGMIEIWRQWLDKRMGSEMVKLSGVAGNQDAFATQVASLIETLDLFDDQAESTDPNDEARDDDADEESQDQDDGDESDMDAEGSMAGQRGESDFMDDGDHSDGGGDEFLPGEGDEEPAGPSQWDRPWMINDGAGRSAYKVFTTTFDEVVDAGTLCEMDELARLRHQLDQQLSHLQGVVSRLANRLQRRLMAMQTRSWNFDLEEGILDAGRLARIIANPSHPLSFKQETETEFRDTVVTLLIDNSGSMRGRPITVAAMSADI
;
A
#
# COMPACT_ATOMS: atom_id res chain seq x y z
N MET A 1 33.81 31.95 -19.05
CA MET A 1 33.38 31.01 -20.10
C MET A 1 31.94 30.64 -19.82
N PRO A 2 31.03 30.63 -20.81
CA PRO A 2 29.73 29.98 -20.62
C PRO A 2 29.96 28.50 -20.29
N PRO A 3 29.10 27.87 -19.47
CA PRO A 3 29.24 26.44 -19.17
C PRO A 3 29.22 25.63 -20.48
N THR A 4 30.17 24.72 -20.62
CA THR A 4 30.39 23.89 -21.82
C THR A 4 29.32 22.82 -22.03
N GLU A 5 28.43 22.65 -21.06
CA GLU A 5 27.31 21.70 -21.07
C GLU A 5 26.09 22.35 -20.40
N PRO A 6 24.84 21.98 -20.78
CA PRO A 6 23.64 22.49 -20.13
C PRO A 6 23.60 22.02 -18.66
N THR A 7 23.04 22.87 -17.78
CA THR A 7 23.06 22.63 -16.32
C THR A 7 22.43 21.30 -15.91
N SER A 8 21.38 20.85 -16.62
CA SER A 8 20.74 19.55 -16.36
C SER A 8 21.70 18.38 -16.58
N ASP A 9 22.52 18.43 -17.64
CA ASP A 9 23.45 17.35 -17.97
C ASP A 9 24.65 17.33 -17.01
N LEU A 10 25.13 18.51 -16.58
CA LEU A 10 26.11 18.62 -15.50
C LEU A 10 25.60 17.94 -14.22
N LEU A 11 24.34 18.22 -13.83
CA LEU A 11 23.74 17.64 -12.63
C LEU A 11 23.59 16.13 -12.72
N LYS A 12 23.12 15.63 -13.86
CA LYS A 12 23.02 14.18 -14.11
C LYS A 12 24.39 13.53 -14.02
N ARG A 13 25.40 14.10 -14.68
CA ARG A 13 26.78 13.59 -14.70
C ARG A 13 27.41 13.55 -13.31
N VAL A 14 27.32 14.64 -12.55
CA VAL A 14 27.88 14.72 -11.19
C VAL A 14 27.15 13.80 -10.22
N THR A 15 25.82 13.74 -10.29
CA THR A 15 25.01 12.86 -9.43
C THR A 15 25.29 11.39 -9.74
N ALA A 16 25.41 11.01 -11.01
CA ALA A 16 25.77 9.66 -11.39
C ALA A 16 27.18 9.28 -10.91
N ALA A 17 28.18 10.16 -11.10
CA ALA A 17 29.55 9.88 -10.68
C ALA A 17 29.67 9.68 -9.16
N THR A 18 28.99 10.53 -8.38
CA THR A 18 28.95 10.42 -6.91
C THR A 18 28.16 9.20 -6.44
N CYS A 19 27.03 8.88 -7.07
CA CYS A 19 26.28 7.65 -6.82
C CYS A 19 27.18 6.42 -6.98
N LYS A 20 27.83 6.28 -8.13
CA LYS A 20 28.77 5.17 -8.41
C LYS A 20 29.89 5.10 -7.37
N ALA A 21 30.52 6.22 -7.05
CA ALA A 21 31.57 6.27 -6.04
C ALA A 21 31.08 5.80 -4.66
N LEU A 22 29.86 6.18 -4.28
CA LEU A 22 29.26 5.80 -3.00
C LEU A 22 28.91 4.31 -2.93
N THR A 23 28.53 3.70 -4.05
CA THR A 23 28.23 2.25 -4.10
C THR A 23 29.46 1.37 -3.89
N GLY A 24 30.66 1.86 -4.21
CA GLY A 24 31.89 1.08 -4.22
C GLY A 24 31.92 -0.05 -5.27
N LYS A 25 30.97 -0.10 -6.20
CA LYS A 25 30.81 -1.16 -7.22
C LYS A 25 31.06 -0.59 -8.63
N PRO A 26 31.97 -1.17 -9.44
CA PRO A 26 32.31 -0.62 -10.75
C PRO A 26 31.20 -0.81 -11.80
N GLU A 27 30.43 -1.90 -11.70
CA GLU A 27 29.40 -2.30 -12.68
C GLU A 27 28.07 -1.53 -12.55
N VAL A 28 28.01 -0.51 -11.68
CA VAL A 28 26.77 0.23 -11.42
C VAL A 28 26.45 1.17 -12.57
N THR A 29 25.24 1.03 -13.11
CA THR A 29 24.69 1.91 -14.14
C THR A 29 23.67 2.85 -13.52
N VAL A 30 23.84 4.16 -13.75
CA VAL A 30 22.91 5.18 -13.26
C VAL A 30 22.15 5.75 -14.46
N GLN A 31 20.83 5.71 -14.40
CA GLN A 31 19.94 6.22 -15.43
C GLN A 31 19.04 7.30 -14.85
N PHE A 32 18.59 8.22 -15.70
CA PHE A 32 17.66 9.28 -15.33
C PHE A 32 16.37 9.16 -16.14
N GLY A 33 15.24 9.12 -15.46
CA GLY A 33 13.92 8.96 -16.08
C GLY A 33 12.89 9.95 -15.57
N HIS A 34 11.69 9.90 -16.13
CA HIS A 34 10.52 10.63 -15.61
C HIS A 34 9.75 9.81 -14.56
N GLY A 35 10.16 8.56 -14.33
CA GLY A 35 9.62 7.68 -13.30
C GLY A 35 10.25 7.91 -11.92
N GLY A 36 9.72 7.19 -10.93
CA GLY A 36 10.24 7.18 -9.57
C GLY A 36 11.66 6.61 -9.47
N ALA A 37 12.25 6.74 -8.29
CA ALA A 37 13.56 6.21 -8.02
C ALA A 37 13.48 4.71 -7.77
N THR A 38 14.23 3.92 -8.53
CA THR A 38 14.22 2.45 -8.42
C THR A 38 15.63 1.88 -8.40
N LEU A 39 15.76 0.71 -7.79
CA LEU A 39 16.98 -0.08 -7.77
C LEU A 39 16.65 -1.48 -8.28
N SER A 40 17.26 -1.89 -9.39
CA SER A 40 17.13 -3.24 -9.95
C SER A 40 18.52 -3.79 -10.27
N GLY A 41 18.96 -4.78 -9.49
CA GLY A 41 20.31 -5.32 -9.56
C GLY A 41 21.38 -4.22 -9.42
N ASN A 42 22.14 -4.00 -10.49
CA ASN A 42 23.18 -2.96 -10.55
C ASN A 42 22.73 -1.67 -11.27
N VAL A 43 21.45 -1.53 -11.58
CA VAL A 43 20.89 -0.35 -12.23
C VAL A 43 20.16 0.52 -11.22
N VAL A 44 20.62 1.76 -11.08
CA VAL A 44 20.00 2.81 -10.26
C VAL A 44 19.26 3.76 -11.19
N SER A 45 17.94 3.80 -11.11
CA SER A 45 17.11 4.77 -11.83
C SER A 45 16.80 5.94 -10.92
N LEU A 46 17.15 7.15 -11.34
CA LEU A 46 16.92 8.40 -10.60
C LEU A 46 15.92 9.29 -11.35
N PRO A 47 15.14 10.11 -10.62
CA PRO A 47 14.29 11.10 -11.26
C PRO A 47 15.14 12.15 -11.99
N SER A 48 14.67 12.57 -13.15
CA SER A 48 15.34 13.61 -13.93
C SER A 48 15.31 14.95 -13.19
N PRO A 49 16.44 15.66 -13.10
CA PRO A 49 16.46 16.97 -12.45
C PRO A 49 15.56 17.96 -13.20
N PRO A 50 14.85 18.85 -12.48
CA PRO A 50 14.01 19.86 -13.11
C PRO A 50 14.84 20.79 -14.01
N PRO A 51 14.23 21.40 -15.06
CA PRO A 51 14.93 22.33 -15.95
C PRO A 51 15.48 23.56 -15.21
N GLN A 52 14.77 23.99 -14.17
CA GLN A 52 15.21 25.05 -13.27
C GLN A 52 15.81 24.46 -12.00
N VAL A 53 17.05 24.84 -11.72
CA VAL A 53 17.81 24.33 -10.58
C VAL A 53 17.45 25.13 -9.33
N ASN A 54 16.76 24.50 -8.39
CA ASN A 54 16.59 25.01 -7.03
C ASN A 54 17.40 24.16 -6.04
N LYS A 55 17.79 24.75 -4.91
CA LYS A 55 18.57 24.05 -3.88
C LYS A 55 17.81 22.85 -3.30
N GLU A 56 16.49 22.97 -3.17
CA GLU A 56 15.62 21.93 -2.61
C GLU A 56 15.54 20.70 -3.51
N ALA A 57 15.23 20.83 -4.80
CA ALA A 57 15.17 19.66 -5.69
C ALA A 57 16.54 19.02 -5.89
N LEU A 58 17.64 19.81 -5.83
CA LEU A 58 18.98 19.25 -5.80
C LEU A 58 19.22 18.39 -4.56
N THR A 59 18.87 18.91 -3.38
CA THR A 59 19.05 18.20 -2.11
C THR A 59 18.20 16.93 -2.09
N LYS A 60 16.96 17.00 -2.61
CA LYS A 60 16.08 15.84 -2.79
C LYS A 60 16.68 14.78 -3.71
N LEU A 61 17.12 15.18 -4.91
CA LEU A 61 17.75 14.27 -5.87
C LEU A 61 19.00 13.62 -5.29
N ARG A 62 19.84 14.41 -4.61
CA ARG A 62 21.03 13.93 -3.91
C ARG A 62 20.68 12.96 -2.78
N GLY A 63 19.67 13.26 -1.97
CA GLY A 63 19.20 12.38 -0.90
C GLY A 63 18.71 11.03 -1.44
N ILE A 64 17.91 11.05 -2.50
CA ILE A 64 17.42 9.83 -3.17
C ILE A 64 18.59 9.00 -3.70
N SER A 65 19.51 9.66 -4.41
CA SER A 65 20.71 9.03 -4.96
C SER A 65 21.59 8.42 -3.88
N ASP A 66 21.79 9.13 -2.77
CA ASP A 66 22.64 8.67 -1.67
C ASP A 66 21.98 7.49 -0.94
N ALA A 67 20.67 7.53 -0.71
CA ALA A 67 19.91 6.43 -0.09
C ALA A 67 20.00 5.13 -0.90
N LEU A 68 19.78 5.20 -2.22
CA LEU A 68 19.88 4.02 -3.10
C LEU A 68 21.30 3.49 -3.19
N ALA A 69 22.30 4.38 -3.27
CA ALA A 69 23.69 3.98 -3.34
C ALA A 69 24.18 3.31 -2.04
N LEU A 70 23.76 3.83 -0.88
CA LEU A 70 24.06 3.21 0.42
C LEU A 70 23.37 1.87 0.59
N ARG A 71 22.12 1.73 0.13
CA ARG A 71 21.45 0.43 0.07
C ARG A 71 22.27 -0.54 -0.77
N LEU A 72 22.64 -0.18 -1.99
CA LEU A 72 23.43 -1.06 -2.85
C LEU A 72 24.82 -1.41 -2.29
N HIS A 73 25.42 -0.52 -1.49
CA HIS A 73 26.72 -0.74 -0.86
C HIS A 73 26.65 -1.66 0.38
N HIS A 74 25.66 -1.43 1.25
CA HIS A 74 25.60 -2.07 2.57
C HIS A 74 24.62 -3.24 2.66
N HIS A 75 23.73 -3.39 1.69
CA HIS A 75 22.71 -4.44 1.67
C HIS A 75 23.16 -5.66 0.88
N ASN A 76 22.93 -6.83 1.46
CA ASN A 76 23.06 -8.13 0.83
C ASN A 76 21.69 -8.81 0.75
N GLU A 77 21.21 -8.98 -0.47
CA GLU A 77 19.91 -9.58 -0.79
C GLU A 77 19.76 -11.01 -0.25
N THR A 78 20.82 -11.82 -0.26
CA THR A 78 20.73 -13.23 0.17
C THR A 78 20.54 -13.35 1.68
N VAL A 79 21.21 -12.49 2.44
CA VAL A 79 21.04 -12.41 3.90
C VAL A 79 19.65 -11.86 4.22
N HIS A 80 19.22 -10.84 3.49
CA HIS A 80 17.88 -10.26 3.66
C HIS A 80 16.78 -11.31 3.50
N LYS A 81 16.73 -12.00 2.36
CA LYS A 81 15.72 -13.03 2.06
C LYS A 81 15.66 -14.16 3.08
N ARG A 82 16.77 -14.48 3.74
CA ARG A 82 16.82 -15.53 4.76
C ARG A 82 16.12 -15.13 6.07
N HIS A 83 16.10 -13.84 6.39
CA HIS A 83 15.61 -13.31 7.67
C HIS A 83 14.29 -12.54 7.55
N VAL A 84 13.77 -12.36 6.33
CA VAL A 84 12.46 -11.70 6.14
C VAL A 84 11.38 -12.46 6.92
N PRO A 85 10.67 -11.80 7.84
CA PRO A 85 9.61 -12.42 8.62
C PRO A 85 8.37 -12.70 7.75
N GLN A 86 7.49 -13.56 8.26
CA GLN A 86 6.18 -13.80 7.67
C GLN A 86 5.23 -12.65 8.04
N GLY A 87 4.23 -12.39 7.18
CA GLY A 87 3.28 -11.29 7.38
C GLY A 87 3.69 -10.00 6.67
N ALA A 88 2.71 -9.30 6.10
CA ALA A 88 2.95 -8.10 5.30
C ALA A 88 3.49 -6.93 6.15
N GLU A 89 2.93 -6.74 7.35
CA GLU A 89 3.32 -5.66 8.26
C GLU A 89 4.71 -5.89 8.86
N ALA A 90 4.98 -7.08 9.38
CA ALA A 90 6.29 -7.49 9.86
C ALA A 90 7.37 -7.31 8.79
N ARG A 91 7.08 -7.69 7.54
CA ARG A 91 7.98 -7.48 6.40
C ARG A 91 8.21 -5.98 6.11
N ALA A 92 7.17 -5.16 6.16
CA ALA A 92 7.30 -3.71 5.95
C ALA A 92 8.20 -3.07 7.02
N VAL A 93 8.02 -3.45 8.29
CA VAL A 93 8.87 -3.02 9.42
C VAL A 93 10.32 -3.44 9.19
N PHE A 94 10.53 -4.72 8.83
CA PHE A 94 11.86 -5.26 8.58
C PHE A 94 12.59 -4.54 7.44
N ASP A 95 11.91 -4.34 6.31
CA ASP A 95 12.43 -3.64 5.13
C ASP A 95 12.76 -2.17 5.43
N ALA A 96 11.92 -1.49 6.22
CA ALA A 96 12.11 -0.10 6.61
C ALA A 96 13.32 0.08 7.55
N ILE A 97 13.46 -0.79 8.56
CA ILE A 97 14.60 -0.75 9.49
C ILE A 97 15.91 -1.11 8.77
N GLU A 98 15.89 -2.05 7.83
CA GLU A 98 17.07 -2.38 7.01
C GLU A 98 17.50 -1.21 6.11
N GLN A 99 16.55 -0.48 5.54
CA GLN A 99 16.86 0.75 4.80
C GLN A 99 17.54 1.78 5.70
N VAL A 100 17.01 1.97 6.91
CA VAL A 100 17.57 2.87 7.92
C VAL A 100 18.98 2.46 8.35
N ARG A 101 19.26 1.15 8.47
CA ARG A 101 20.62 0.65 8.75
C ARG A 101 21.60 1.07 7.66
N CYS A 102 21.25 0.84 6.40
CA CYS A 102 22.10 1.19 5.26
C CYS A 102 22.39 2.69 5.22
N GLU A 103 21.35 3.52 5.39
CA GLU A 103 21.47 4.98 5.43
C GLU A 103 22.32 5.46 6.61
N SER A 104 22.10 4.89 7.80
CA SER A 104 22.80 5.28 9.03
C SER A 104 24.30 4.97 8.97
N LEU A 105 24.70 3.84 8.38
CA LEU A 105 26.11 3.49 8.20
C LEU A 105 26.85 4.52 7.33
N GLY A 106 26.20 5.00 6.25
CA GLY A 106 26.74 6.05 5.40
C GLY A 106 26.75 7.42 6.09
N ALA A 107 25.64 7.79 6.72
CA ALA A 107 25.47 9.08 7.39
C ALA A 107 26.49 9.30 8.53
N ARG A 108 26.86 8.24 9.26
CA ARG A 108 27.88 8.30 10.33
C ARG A 108 29.27 8.66 9.82
N ARG A 109 29.58 8.35 8.56
CA ARG A 109 30.91 8.57 7.97
C ARG A 109 30.98 9.83 7.10
N MET A 110 29.85 10.26 6.53
CA MET A 110 29.81 11.31 5.51
C MET A 110 28.78 12.38 5.89
N VAL A 111 29.27 13.52 6.39
CA VAL A 111 28.41 14.63 6.87
C VAL A 111 27.52 15.19 5.76
N GLY A 112 28.04 15.31 4.54
CA GLY A 112 27.25 15.78 3.39
C GLY A 112 26.12 14.82 3.01
N VAL A 113 26.39 13.51 3.01
CA VAL A 113 25.37 12.48 2.78
C VAL A 113 24.34 12.51 3.89
N SER A 114 24.77 12.63 5.15
CA SER A 114 23.86 12.77 6.27
C SER A 114 22.92 13.96 6.11
N ALA A 115 23.41 15.13 5.68
CA ALA A 115 22.56 16.30 5.45
C ALA A 115 21.54 16.07 4.31
N ASN A 116 21.94 15.38 3.24
CA ASN A 116 21.04 15.05 2.13
C ASN A 116 19.93 14.07 2.56
N LEU A 117 20.29 13.04 3.34
CA LEU A 117 19.35 12.06 3.88
C LEU A 117 18.39 12.71 4.89
N ASP A 118 18.89 13.60 5.75
CA ASP A 118 18.07 14.32 6.72
C ASP A 118 17.02 15.21 6.03
N ALA A 119 17.41 15.92 4.96
CA ALA A 119 16.50 16.74 4.17
C ALA A 119 15.46 15.88 3.41
N LEU A 120 15.87 14.73 2.86
CA LEU A 120 14.95 13.79 2.22
C LEU A 120 13.93 13.23 3.22
N LEU A 121 14.38 12.88 4.42
CA LEU A 121 13.52 12.35 5.47
C LEU A 121 12.49 13.40 5.93
N ASP A 122 12.93 14.64 6.14
CA ASP A 122 12.04 15.75 6.53
C ASP A 122 10.94 15.99 5.47
N GLU A 123 11.29 15.94 4.18
CA GLU A 123 10.31 16.03 3.09
C GLU A 123 9.34 14.83 3.09
N ARG A 124 9.83 13.60 3.29
CA ARG A 124 8.98 12.40 3.37
C ARG A 124 8.00 12.48 4.54
N CYS A 125 8.46 12.90 5.72
CA CYS A 125 7.61 13.07 6.90
C CYS A 125 6.51 14.12 6.68
N ARG A 126 6.83 15.23 6.00
CA ARG A 126 5.83 16.23 5.62
C ARG A 126 4.84 15.69 4.60
N ALA A 127 5.31 14.99 3.57
CA ALA A 127 4.47 14.41 2.53
C ALA A 127 3.48 13.37 3.07
N LYS A 128 3.89 12.60 4.10
CA LYS A 128 3.03 11.65 4.82
C LYS A 128 2.12 12.30 5.87
N GLY A 129 2.21 13.61 6.08
CA GLY A 129 1.31 14.32 6.99
C GLY A 129 1.53 14.01 8.48
N PHE A 130 2.72 13.54 8.89
CA PHE A 130 2.99 13.13 10.29
C PHE A 130 2.72 14.21 11.34
N ALA A 131 2.71 15.48 10.95
CA ALA A 131 2.39 16.60 11.84
C ALA A 131 0.92 16.59 12.32
N GLY A 132 0.02 15.92 11.58
CA GLY A 132 -1.39 15.80 11.91
C GLY A 132 -1.74 14.57 12.76
N VAL A 133 -0.79 13.67 13.02
CA VAL A 133 -1.04 12.43 13.77
C VAL A 133 -1.29 12.74 15.24
N THR A 134 -2.50 12.42 15.71
CA THR A 134 -2.91 12.62 17.12
C THR A 134 -3.13 11.31 17.87
N GLU A 135 -3.43 10.22 17.17
CA GLU A 135 -3.60 8.90 17.77
C GLU A 135 -2.62 7.87 17.19
N ARG A 136 -2.38 6.77 17.90
CA ARG A 136 -1.45 5.73 17.45
C ARG A 136 -1.89 5.07 16.13
N LYS A 137 -3.19 4.83 15.98
CA LYS A 137 -3.79 4.15 14.82
C LYS A 137 -3.63 4.93 13.50
N ASP A 138 -3.32 6.22 13.57
CA ASP A 138 -3.21 7.10 12.40
C ASP A 138 -1.80 7.07 11.78
N ALA A 139 -0.90 6.24 12.30
CA ALA A 139 0.48 6.10 11.83
C ALA A 139 0.84 4.64 11.57
N ASP A 140 1.58 4.42 10.47
CA ASP A 140 2.15 3.13 10.13
C ASP A 140 3.27 2.74 11.11
N LEU A 141 3.17 1.54 11.67
CA LEU A 141 4.14 0.98 12.60
C LEU A 141 5.54 0.92 11.97
N ALA A 142 5.64 0.61 10.67
CA ALA A 142 6.92 0.54 9.96
C ALA A 142 7.64 1.90 9.94
N ASP A 143 6.91 2.99 9.73
CA ASP A 143 7.46 4.35 9.74
C ASP A 143 7.94 4.76 11.13
N VAL A 144 7.14 4.49 12.16
CA VAL A 144 7.47 4.82 13.55
C VAL A 144 8.73 4.08 13.99
N LEU A 145 8.79 2.77 13.75
CA LEU A 145 9.94 1.95 14.12
C LEU A 145 11.19 2.32 13.33
N ALA A 146 11.06 2.65 12.04
CA ALA A 146 12.17 3.14 11.23
C ALA A 146 12.76 4.46 11.79
N LEU A 147 11.90 5.40 12.19
CA LEU A 147 12.36 6.68 12.76
C LEU A 147 13.05 6.49 14.12
N LEU A 148 12.52 5.60 14.97
CA LEU A 148 13.14 5.25 16.24
C LEU A 148 14.48 4.54 16.06
N ALA A 149 14.54 3.56 15.14
CA ALA A 149 15.78 2.88 14.79
C ALA A 149 16.83 3.89 14.27
N ARG A 150 16.42 4.85 13.43
CA ARG A 150 17.32 5.91 12.95
C ARG A 150 17.85 6.75 14.10
N GLN A 151 16.97 7.22 14.99
CA GLN A 151 17.37 8.00 16.16
C GLN A 151 18.44 7.28 16.98
N GLN A 152 18.30 5.96 17.14
CA GLN A 152 19.22 5.14 17.91
C GLN A 152 20.55 4.88 17.18
N LEU A 153 20.49 4.64 15.87
CA LEU A 153 21.68 4.37 15.06
C LEU A 153 22.52 5.62 14.77
N THR A 154 21.90 6.79 14.62
CA THR A 154 22.58 8.05 14.29
C THR A 154 22.73 9.01 15.46
N GLY A 155 21.99 8.81 16.55
CA GLY A 155 21.95 9.72 17.70
C GLY A 155 21.29 11.08 17.42
N LYS A 156 20.61 11.23 16.28
CA LYS A 156 19.97 12.49 15.89
C LYS A 156 18.50 12.47 16.28
N ALA A 157 17.98 13.64 16.67
CA ALA A 157 16.55 13.81 16.88
C ALA A 157 15.75 13.48 15.60
N PRO A 158 14.49 13.04 15.74
CA PRO A 158 13.59 12.90 14.60
C PRO A 158 13.29 14.26 13.96
N PRO A 159 12.82 14.29 12.69
CA PRO A 159 12.38 15.52 12.06
C PRO A 159 11.22 16.17 12.83
N GLN A 160 11.15 17.51 12.81
CA GLN A 160 10.13 18.28 13.52
C GLN A 160 8.71 17.84 13.18
N ALA A 161 8.45 17.48 11.92
CA ALA A 161 7.14 17.01 11.47
C ALA A 161 6.72 15.67 12.10
N ALA A 162 7.66 14.88 12.63
CA ALA A 162 7.41 13.55 13.20
C ALA A 162 7.56 13.50 14.73
N GLU A 163 7.99 14.59 15.39
CA GLU A 163 8.23 14.63 16.84
C GLU A 163 6.98 14.27 17.65
N GLY A 164 5.83 14.83 17.31
CA GLY A 164 4.56 14.56 18.01
C GLY A 164 4.14 13.10 17.91
N MET A 165 4.17 12.53 16.71
CA MET A 165 3.89 11.11 16.45
C MET A 165 4.81 10.20 17.27
N ILE A 166 6.12 10.47 17.26
CA ILE A 166 7.09 9.64 17.98
C ILE A 166 6.86 9.71 19.49
N GLU A 167 6.50 10.87 20.04
CA GLU A 167 6.26 11.00 21.48
C GLU A 167 5.07 10.16 21.95
N ILE A 168 3.98 10.12 21.17
CA ILE A 168 2.81 9.27 21.44
C ILE A 168 3.23 7.79 21.49
N TRP A 169 4.01 7.34 20.51
CA TRP A 169 4.45 5.96 20.40
C TRP A 169 5.52 5.59 21.42
N ARG A 170 6.40 6.51 21.78
CA ARG A 170 7.49 6.31 22.75
C ARG A 170 6.97 5.86 24.12
N GLN A 171 5.83 6.40 24.56
CA GLN A 171 5.20 6.00 25.83
C GLN A 171 4.80 4.50 25.86
N TRP A 172 4.43 3.95 24.70
CA TRP A 172 4.06 2.55 24.55
C TRP A 172 5.29 1.66 24.26
N LEU A 173 6.20 2.12 23.40
CA LEU A 173 7.35 1.36 22.93
C LEU A 173 8.53 1.30 23.91
N ASP A 174 8.82 2.36 24.65
CA ASP A 174 10.02 2.40 25.53
C ASP A 174 9.99 1.28 26.58
N LYS A 175 8.79 0.94 27.08
CA LYS A 175 8.60 -0.14 28.06
C LYS A 175 8.76 -1.55 27.47
N ARG A 176 8.50 -1.72 26.18
CA ARG A 176 8.47 -3.03 25.51
C ARG A 176 9.75 -3.33 24.74
N MET A 177 10.37 -2.30 24.17
CA MET A 177 11.43 -2.45 23.16
C MET A 177 12.69 -1.62 23.41
N GLY A 178 12.74 -0.82 24.49
CA GLY A 178 13.87 0.07 24.75
C GLY A 178 15.22 -0.66 24.81
N SER A 179 15.26 -1.86 25.42
CA SER A 179 16.48 -2.67 25.50
C SER A 179 16.91 -3.25 24.16
N GLU A 180 15.97 -3.76 23.35
CA GLU A 180 16.28 -4.35 22.03
C GLU A 180 16.74 -3.27 21.05
N MET A 181 16.11 -2.09 21.09
CA MET A 181 16.47 -0.97 20.21
C MET A 181 17.89 -0.46 20.48
N VAL A 182 18.37 -0.47 21.73
CA VAL A 182 19.75 -0.10 22.09
C VAL A 182 20.77 -1.09 21.52
N LYS A 183 20.43 -2.39 21.44
CA LYS A 183 21.33 -3.42 20.90
C LYS A 183 21.60 -3.23 19.41
N LEU A 184 20.67 -2.66 18.65
CA LEU A 184 20.81 -2.43 17.20
C LEU A 184 22.10 -1.66 16.85
N SER A 185 22.48 -0.68 17.65
CA SER A 185 23.68 0.13 17.42
C SER A 185 24.98 -0.68 17.49
N GLY A 186 25.01 -1.75 18.30
CA GLY A 186 26.15 -2.66 18.41
C GLY A 186 26.29 -3.61 17.23
N VAL A 187 25.18 -3.99 16.58
CA VAL A 187 25.15 -4.97 15.48
C VAL A 187 25.00 -4.35 14.09
N ALA A 188 24.78 -3.03 13.98
CA ALA A 188 24.54 -2.33 12.70
C ALA A 188 25.57 -2.59 11.59
N GLY A 189 26.82 -2.91 11.95
CA GLY A 189 27.89 -3.22 10.99
C GLY A 189 27.83 -4.62 10.37
N ASN A 190 27.05 -5.55 10.92
CA ASN A 190 26.88 -6.90 10.41
C ASN A 190 25.39 -7.15 10.10
N GLN A 191 25.06 -7.27 8.82
CA GLN A 191 23.67 -7.40 8.38
C GLN A 191 22.98 -8.66 8.94
N ASP A 192 23.67 -9.79 9.08
CA ASP A 192 23.07 -11.04 9.57
C ASP A 192 22.71 -10.94 11.06
N ALA A 193 23.62 -10.38 11.87
CA ALA A 193 23.39 -10.13 13.29
C ALA A 193 22.30 -9.05 13.49
N PHE A 194 22.30 -8.02 12.66
CA PHE A 194 21.28 -6.98 12.69
C PHE A 194 19.90 -7.53 12.30
N ALA A 195 19.81 -8.29 11.22
CA ALA A 195 18.57 -8.92 10.77
C ALA A 195 17.97 -9.84 11.83
N THR A 196 18.80 -10.67 12.48
CA THR A 196 18.37 -11.54 13.59
C THR A 196 17.80 -10.71 14.76
N GLN A 197 18.45 -9.60 15.09
CA GLN A 197 18.02 -8.71 16.17
C GLN A 197 16.70 -7.98 15.83
N VAL A 198 16.50 -7.60 14.56
CA VAL A 198 15.24 -6.99 14.10
C VAL A 198 14.11 -8.03 14.07
N ALA A 199 14.38 -9.25 13.63
CA ALA A 199 13.38 -10.32 13.65
C ALA A 199 12.91 -10.63 15.09
N SER A 200 13.83 -10.72 16.05
CA SER A 200 13.49 -10.88 17.47
C SER A 200 12.71 -9.70 18.04
N LEU A 201 13.00 -8.48 17.56
CA LEU A 201 12.28 -7.27 17.94
C LEU A 201 10.82 -7.31 17.43
N ILE A 202 10.60 -7.77 16.19
CA ILE A 202 9.27 -7.94 15.61
C ILE A 202 8.49 -9.03 16.36
N GLU A 203 9.10 -10.18 16.60
CA GLU A 203 8.47 -11.27 17.38
C GLU A 203 8.08 -10.81 18.79
N THR A 204 8.92 -9.99 19.42
CA THR A 204 8.58 -9.40 20.73
C THR A 204 7.35 -8.50 20.65
N LEU A 205 7.19 -7.72 19.57
CA LEU A 205 5.99 -6.89 19.37
C LEU A 205 4.74 -7.74 19.17
N ASP A 206 4.81 -8.79 18.35
CA ASP A 206 3.67 -9.67 18.05
C ASP A 206 3.21 -10.42 19.31
N LEU A 207 4.13 -10.98 20.10
CA LEU A 207 3.83 -11.61 21.39
C LEU A 207 3.11 -10.68 22.37
N PHE A 208 3.35 -9.39 22.23
CA PHE A 208 2.78 -8.33 23.05
C PHE A 208 1.44 -7.81 22.55
N ASP A 209 1.12 -8.05 21.28
CA ASP A 209 -0.18 -7.79 20.66
C ASP A 209 -1.14 -8.93 20.98
N ASP A 210 -0.69 -10.19 20.88
CA ASP A 210 -1.44 -11.38 21.32
C ASP A 210 -1.84 -11.29 22.81
N GLN A 211 -0.93 -10.78 23.65
CA GLN A 211 -1.23 -10.54 25.07
C GLN A 211 -2.18 -9.35 25.30
N ALA A 212 -2.19 -8.35 24.41
CA ALA A 212 -3.10 -7.23 24.51
C ALA A 212 -4.54 -7.63 24.15
N GLU A 213 -4.71 -8.51 23.16
CA GLU A 213 -6.01 -9.12 22.82
C GLU A 213 -6.51 -10.07 23.92
N SER A 214 -5.62 -10.70 24.71
CA SER A 214 -5.99 -11.56 25.85
C SER A 214 -6.51 -10.82 27.10
N THR A 215 -6.70 -9.50 27.03
CA THR A 215 -7.17 -8.66 28.16
C THR A 215 -8.59 -8.13 27.97
N ASP A 216 -9.48 -8.89 27.33
CA ASP A 216 -10.91 -8.73 27.58
C ASP A 216 -11.31 -9.57 28.80
N PRO A 217 -11.66 -8.97 29.96
CA PRO A 217 -12.07 -9.71 31.16
C PRO A 217 -13.45 -10.37 31.02
N ASN A 218 -14.04 -10.38 29.82
CA ASN A 218 -15.44 -10.70 29.60
C ASN A 218 -15.70 -12.00 28.84
N ASP A 219 -14.68 -12.85 28.67
CA ASP A 219 -14.85 -14.19 28.08
C ASP A 219 -14.63 -15.34 29.08
N GLU A 220 -14.84 -15.08 30.37
CA GLU A 220 -15.12 -16.12 31.37
C GLU A 220 -16.62 -16.16 31.68
N ALA A 221 -17.42 -16.77 30.78
CA ALA A 221 -18.67 -17.46 31.14
C ALA A 221 -19.33 -18.13 29.92
N ARG A 222 -18.81 -19.30 29.52
CA ARG A 222 -19.65 -20.39 28.99
C ARG A 222 -19.10 -21.73 29.49
N ASP A 223 -19.42 -21.99 30.74
CA ASP A 223 -19.56 -23.34 31.27
C ASP A 223 -20.92 -23.84 30.75
N ASP A 224 -20.90 -24.81 29.83
CA ASP A 224 -22.06 -25.66 29.54
C ASP A 224 -21.54 -27.09 29.49
N ASP A 225 -21.74 -27.73 30.64
CA ASP A 225 -21.75 -29.14 30.99
C ASP A 225 -21.55 -30.15 29.84
N ALA A 226 -20.40 -30.82 29.87
CA ALA A 226 -20.21 -32.13 29.28
C ALA A 226 -20.61 -33.21 30.30
N ASP A 227 -21.86 -33.68 30.21
CA ASP A 227 -22.25 -34.97 30.78
C ASP A 227 -21.89 -36.08 29.77
N GLU A 228 -20.86 -36.84 30.10
CA GLU A 228 -20.57 -38.16 29.52
C GLU A 228 -21.55 -39.19 30.12
N GLU A 229 -22.45 -39.73 29.31
CA GLU A 229 -23.00 -41.07 29.56
C GLU A 229 -22.69 -42.00 28.38
N SER A 230 -21.90 -43.01 28.71
CA SER A 230 -21.61 -44.25 28.00
C SER A 230 -22.85 -45.06 27.62
N GLN A 231 -22.88 -45.67 26.43
CA GLN A 231 -23.34 -47.05 26.23
C GLN A 231 -22.93 -47.66 24.88
N ASP A 232 -22.43 -48.91 24.97
CA ASP A 232 -22.03 -49.85 23.93
C ASP A 232 -23.16 -50.33 23.00
N GLN A 233 -22.79 -50.72 21.77
CA GLN A 233 -23.18 -51.93 20.96
C GLN A 233 -23.06 -51.58 19.47
N ASP A 234 -22.06 -52.09 18.73
CA ASP A 234 -21.82 -53.44 18.19
C ASP A 234 -22.61 -53.76 16.90
N ASP A 235 -21.91 -54.48 16.01
CA ASP A 235 -22.28 -55.07 14.71
C ASP A 235 -22.56 -54.11 13.53
N GLY A 236 -22.05 -54.29 12.31
CA GLY A 236 -21.36 -55.42 11.69
C GLY A 236 -21.58 -55.38 10.17
N ASP A 237 -20.64 -55.99 9.44
CA ASP A 237 -20.65 -56.36 7.99
C ASP A 237 -20.64 -55.25 6.93
N GLU A 238 -19.65 -55.15 6.04
CA GLU A 238 -19.01 -56.08 5.08
C GLU A 238 -19.49 -55.88 3.64
N SER A 239 -18.57 -56.21 2.74
CA SER A 239 -18.62 -56.39 1.29
C SER A 239 -18.39 -55.14 0.43
N ASP A 240 -17.19 -54.96 -0.13
CA ASP A 240 -16.42 -55.74 -1.13
C ASP A 240 -16.63 -55.23 -2.57
N MET A 241 -15.49 -54.89 -3.18
CA MET A 241 -15.01 -55.28 -4.52
C MET A 241 -15.91 -54.95 -5.74
N ASP A 242 -15.43 -54.55 -6.91
CA ASP A 242 -14.14 -54.70 -7.60
C ASP A 242 -14.10 -53.61 -8.70
N ALA A 243 -12.94 -53.04 -9.04
CA ALA A 243 -12.10 -53.42 -10.19
C ALA A 243 -12.90 -53.55 -11.51
N GLU A 244 -12.56 -52.95 -12.64
CA GLU A 244 -11.29 -52.86 -13.37
C GLU A 244 -11.69 -52.05 -14.63
N GLY A 245 -10.88 -51.22 -15.28
CA GLY A 245 -9.55 -51.52 -15.77
C GLY A 245 -9.39 -50.92 -17.18
N SER A 246 -8.14 -50.61 -17.50
CA SER A 246 -7.56 -50.63 -18.86
C SER A 246 -7.91 -49.46 -19.80
N MET A 247 -7.02 -48.86 -20.60
CA MET A 247 -5.61 -49.07 -21.02
C MET A 247 -5.23 -47.78 -21.79
N ALA A 248 -4.11 -47.13 -21.49
CA ALA A 248 -2.79 -47.33 -22.10
C ALA A 248 -2.59 -46.76 -23.53
N GLY A 249 -1.51 -45.97 -23.69
CA GLY A 249 -0.74 -45.83 -24.93
C GLY A 249 -0.40 -44.38 -25.31
N GLN A 250 0.77 -43.83 -24.89
CA GLN A 250 2.06 -43.80 -25.64
C GLN A 250 2.04 -42.87 -26.87
N ARG A 251 2.96 -41.94 -27.16
CA ARG A 251 4.42 -41.66 -26.94
C ARG A 251 4.61 -40.15 -27.26
N GLY A 252 5.69 -39.41 -27.01
CA GLY A 252 7.11 -39.59 -26.67
C GLY A 252 7.78 -38.25 -27.06
N GLU A 253 8.49 -37.56 -26.15
CA GLU A 253 9.94 -37.55 -25.98
C GLU A 253 10.72 -36.50 -26.84
N SER A 254 11.53 -35.70 -26.14
CA SER A 254 12.75 -34.96 -26.52
C SER A 254 12.73 -33.49 -26.99
N ASP A 255 13.42 -32.70 -26.14
CA ASP A 255 14.32 -31.54 -26.36
C ASP A 255 13.83 -30.23 -26.98
N PHE A 256 13.87 -29.15 -26.20
CA PHE A 256 14.84 -28.05 -26.35
C PHE A 256 15.03 -27.30 -25.02
N MET A 257 16.27 -27.24 -24.53
CA MET A 257 16.73 -26.25 -23.55
C MET A 257 17.11 -24.95 -24.28
N ASP A 258 16.66 -23.80 -23.77
CA ASP A 258 17.30 -22.46 -23.84
C ASP A 258 16.51 -21.56 -22.87
N ASP A 259 16.89 -21.51 -21.59
CA ASP A 259 17.71 -20.46 -20.95
C ASP A 259 17.33 -19.01 -21.33
N GLY A 260 16.98 -18.23 -20.31
CA GLY A 260 16.47 -16.87 -20.47
C GLY A 260 15.67 -16.37 -19.27
N ASP A 261 16.33 -16.37 -18.11
CA ASP A 261 16.07 -15.53 -16.94
C ASP A 261 15.14 -14.31 -17.21
N HIS A 262 13.88 -14.45 -16.79
CA HIS A 262 13.05 -13.30 -16.44
C HIS A 262 12.68 -13.43 -14.97
N SER A 263 13.62 -12.99 -14.13
CA SER A 263 13.35 -12.59 -12.76
C SER A 263 12.15 -11.64 -12.73
N ASP A 264 11.05 -12.16 -12.21
CA ASP A 264 9.90 -11.42 -11.73
C ASP A 264 10.35 -10.36 -10.71
N GLY A 265 10.18 -9.09 -11.07
CA GLY A 265 10.80 -7.97 -10.36
C GLY A 265 10.34 -6.64 -10.94
N GLY A 266 9.03 -6.39 -10.88
CA GLY A 266 8.45 -5.16 -11.39
C GLY A 266 6.94 -5.21 -11.50
N GLY A 267 6.26 -5.83 -10.54
CA GLY A 267 4.84 -5.59 -10.33
C GLY A 267 4.67 -4.18 -9.82
N ASP A 268 4.45 -3.23 -10.73
CA ASP A 268 3.77 -1.98 -10.43
C ASP A 268 2.37 -2.38 -9.95
N GLU A 269 2.29 -2.73 -8.66
CA GLU A 269 1.05 -2.93 -7.94
C GLU A 269 0.32 -1.59 -7.99
N PHE A 270 -0.90 -1.64 -8.54
CA PHE A 270 -1.90 -0.61 -8.35
C PHE A 270 -2.15 -0.46 -6.85
N LEU A 271 -1.32 0.32 -6.16
CA LEU A 271 -1.54 0.82 -4.82
C LEU A 271 -2.42 2.06 -4.95
N PRO A 272 -3.72 1.99 -4.61
CA PRO A 272 -4.54 3.18 -4.53
C PRO A 272 -4.03 3.98 -3.33
N GLY A 273 -3.62 5.23 -3.57
CA GLY A 273 -3.05 6.09 -2.52
C GLY A 273 -3.98 6.22 -1.32
N GLU A 274 -3.43 6.00 -0.13
CA GLU A 274 -4.06 6.34 1.15
C GLU A 274 -4.03 7.87 1.32
N GLY A 275 -5.01 8.54 0.71
CA GLY A 275 -5.43 9.87 1.15
C GLY A 275 -6.51 9.72 2.21
N ASP A 276 -6.49 10.59 3.22
CA ASP A 276 -7.52 10.70 4.24
C ASP A 276 -8.87 10.94 3.57
N GLU A 277 -9.76 9.98 3.73
CA GLU A 277 -10.86 9.80 2.81
C GLU A 277 -12.16 9.88 3.62
N GLU A 278 -12.48 11.09 4.10
CA GLU A 278 -13.79 11.38 4.69
C GLU A 278 -14.91 11.07 3.69
N PRO A 279 -16.09 10.62 4.15
CA PRO A 279 -17.27 10.53 3.27
C PRO A 279 -17.56 11.94 2.76
N ALA A 280 -17.42 12.13 1.44
CA ALA A 280 -17.80 13.38 0.82
C ALA A 280 -19.30 13.54 1.05
N GLY A 281 -19.69 14.39 2.01
CA GLY A 281 -21.07 14.86 2.13
C GLY A 281 -21.52 15.48 0.80
N PRO A 282 -22.81 15.78 0.61
CA PRO A 282 -23.31 16.37 -0.62
C PRO A 282 -22.58 17.71 -0.86
N SER A 283 -21.49 17.68 -1.61
CA SER A 283 -20.82 18.88 -2.06
C SER A 283 -21.81 19.57 -2.97
N GLN A 284 -22.08 20.85 -2.73
CA GLN A 284 -22.69 21.68 -3.76
C GLN A 284 -21.74 21.67 -4.94
N TRP A 285 -21.99 20.76 -5.87
CA TRP A 285 -21.19 20.50 -7.05
C TRP A 285 -21.49 21.60 -8.07
N ASP A 286 -21.20 22.83 -7.70
CA ASP A 286 -21.52 24.05 -8.46
C ASP A 286 -20.49 24.35 -9.56
N ARG A 287 -19.62 23.38 -9.84
CA ARG A 287 -18.87 23.36 -11.07
C ARG A 287 -19.59 22.37 -11.97
N PRO A 288 -20.28 22.84 -13.03
CA PRO A 288 -20.43 22.00 -14.20
C PRO A 288 -19.08 21.35 -14.42
N TRP A 289 -19.06 20.05 -14.69
CA TRP A 289 -17.89 19.40 -15.28
C TRP A 289 -17.25 20.37 -16.27
N MET A 290 -15.93 20.31 -16.49
CA MET A 290 -15.36 21.02 -17.63
C MET A 290 -16.06 20.47 -18.87
N ILE A 291 -17.22 21.05 -19.21
CA ILE A 291 -17.85 20.87 -20.46
C ILE A 291 -16.75 21.41 -21.35
N ASN A 292 -16.33 20.60 -22.32
CA ASN A 292 -15.36 21.02 -23.32
C ASN A 292 -15.95 22.14 -24.23
N ASP A 293 -16.81 22.99 -23.68
CA ASP A 293 -17.35 24.24 -24.15
C ASP A 293 -16.32 25.34 -23.89
N GLY A 294 -15.06 25.07 -24.20
CA GLY A 294 -14.14 26.16 -24.45
C GLY A 294 -14.67 26.89 -25.67
N ALA A 295 -15.45 27.96 -25.47
CA ALA A 295 -15.83 28.90 -26.51
C ALA A 295 -14.53 29.48 -27.11
N GLY A 296 -13.94 28.76 -28.06
CA GLY A 296 -12.63 29.08 -28.64
C GLY A 296 -11.67 27.90 -28.87
N ARG A 297 -11.93 26.69 -28.35
CA ARG A 297 -11.22 25.48 -28.80
C ARG A 297 -12.02 24.87 -29.95
N SER A 298 -11.42 24.71 -31.13
CA SER A 298 -12.07 24.02 -32.25
C SER A 298 -12.50 22.64 -31.73
N ALA A 299 -13.82 22.40 -31.69
CA ALA A 299 -14.34 21.08 -31.38
C ALA A 299 -13.62 20.04 -32.25
N TYR A 300 -13.33 18.89 -31.65
CA TYR A 300 -12.69 17.79 -32.35
C TYR A 300 -13.41 17.54 -33.69
N LYS A 301 -12.69 17.76 -34.80
CA LYS A 301 -13.23 17.55 -36.13
C LYS A 301 -12.66 16.25 -36.66
N VAL A 302 -13.53 15.26 -36.80
CA VAL A 302 -13.20 14.00 -37.46
C VAL A 302 -12.66 14.32 -38.87
N PHE A 303 -11.48 13.80 -39.19
CA PHE A 303 -10.81 14.09 -40.46
C PHE A 303 -11.51 13.39 -41.63
N THR A 304 -11.96 12.14 -41.43
CA THR A 304 -12.79 11.38 -42.36
C THR A 304 -13.47 10.24 -41.61
N THR A 305 -14.70 9.89 -42.00
CA THR A 305 -15.45 8.72 -41.50
C THR A 305 -15.57 7.62 -42.55
N THR A 306 -14.90 7.76 -43.70
CA THR A 306 -15.05 6.84 -44.85
C THR A 306 -14.58 5.41 -44.54
N PHE A 307 -13.74 5.23 -43.52
CA PHE A 307 -13.17 3.93 -43.13
C PHE A 307 -13.71 3.43 -41.79
N ASP A 308 -14.68 4.13 -41.20
CA ASP A 308 -15.24 3.76 -39.90
C ASP A 308 -16.37 2.76 -40.11
N GLU A 309 -16.38 1.70 -39.31
CA GLU A 309 -17.43 0.69 -39.29
C GLU A 309 -18.05 0.62 -37.89
N VAL A 310 -19.38 0.55 -37.83
CA VAL A 310 -20.12 0.34 -36.59
C VAL A 310 -20.65 -1.09 -36.62
N VAL A 311 -20.06 -1.92 -35.77
CA VAL A 311 -20.36 -3.35 -35.67
C VAL A 311 -20.96 -3.62 -34.29
N ASP A 312 -21.93 -4.53 -34.21
CA ASP A 312 -22.47 -4.97 -32.92
C ASP A 312 -21.41 -5.80 -32.17
N ALA A 313 -21.19 -5.49 -30.89
CA ALA A 313 -20.15 -6.14 -30.10
C ALA A 313 -20.29 -7.67 -30.06
N GLY A 314 -21.52 -8.20 -30.10
CA GLY A 314 -21.78 -9.64 -30.09
C GLY A 314 -21.38 -10.37 -31.38
N THR A 315 -21.11 -9.63 -32.46
CA THR A 315 -20.69 -10.19 -33.76
C THR A 315 -19.17 -10.17 -33.97
N LEU A 316 -18.41 -9.62 -33.02
CA LEU A 316 -16.95 -9.51 -33.11
C LEU A 316 -16.20 -10.79 -32.72
N CYS A 317 -16.88 -11.72 -32.04
CA CYS A 317 -16.24 -12.92 -31.49
C CYS A 317 -17.21 -14.11 -31.49
N GLU A 318 -16.70 -15.29 -31.86
CA GLU A 318 -17.47 -16.53 -31.81
C GLU A 318 -17.65 -16.99 -30.35
N MET A 319 -18.72 -17.74 -30.07
CA MET A 319 -19.06 -18.16 -28.69
C MET A 319 -17.94 -18.96 -28.00
N ASP A 320 -17.24 -19.83 -28.73
CA ASP A 320 -16.14 -20.63 -28.19
C ASP A 320 -14.91 -19.79 -27.86
N GLU A 321 -14.62 -18.78 -28.68
CA GLU A 321 -13.52 -17.86 -28.45
C GLU A 321 -13.82 -16.91 -27.28
N LEU A 322 -15.08 -16.47 -27.15
CA LEU A 322 -15.55 -15.70 -26.00
C LEU A 322 -15.40 -16.49 -24.71
N ALA A 323 -15.78 -17.76 -24.68
CA ALA A 323 -15.62 -18.63 -23.52
C ALA A 323 -14.14 -18.79 -23.13
N ARG A 324 -13.25 -18.94 -24.12
CA ARG A 324 -11.80 -19.00 -23.88
C ARG A 324 -11.24 -17.70 -23.31
N LEU A 325 -11.62 -16.56 -23.88
CA LEU A 325 -11.19 -15.24 -23.43
C LEU A 325 -11.73 -14.93 -22.01
N ARG A 326 -12.96 -15.37 -21.70
CA ARG A 326 -13.53 -15.28 -20.36
C ARG A 326 -12.73 -16.08 -19.36
N HIS A 327 -12.41 -17.33 -19.68
CA HIS A 327 -11.60 -18.18 -18.80
C HIS A 327 -10.22 -17.58 -18.52
N GLN A 328 -9.59 -17.00 -19.55
CA GLN A 328 -8.32 -16.30 -19.39
C GLN A 328 -8.44 -15.06 -18.49
N LEU A 329 -9.53 -14.30 -18.59
CA LEU A 329 -9.79 -13.16 -17.71
C LEU A 329 -10.00 -13.62 -16.26
N ASP A 330 -10.81 -14.67 -16.05
CA ASP A 330 -11.09 -15.21 -14.71
C ASP A 330 -9.80 -15.72 -14.02
N GLN A 331 -8.90 -16.36 -14.77
CA GLN A 331 -7.60 -16.79 -14.26
C GLN A 331 -6.69 -15.62 -13.86
N GLN A 332 -6.76 -14.50 -14.58
CA GLN A 332 -6.03 -13.28 -14.20
C GLN A 332 -6.67 -12.57 -13.00
N LEU A 333 -8.00 -12.65 -12.88
CA LEU A 333 -8.77 -12.02 -11.81
C LEU A 333 -8.61 -12.76 -10.47
N SER A 334 -8.39 -14.08 -10.48
CA SER A 334 -8.20 -14.87 -9.25
C SER A 334 -7.06 -14.36 -8.36
N HIS A 335 -6.01 -13.79 -8.95
CA HIS A 335 -4.90 -13.19 -8.19
C HIS A 335 -5.25 -11.82 -7.57
N LEU A 336 -6.23 -11.12 -8.13
CA LEU A 336 -6.63 -9.77 -7.72
C LEU A 336 -7.90 -9.74 -6.87
N GLN A 337 -8.61 -10.85 -6.71
CA GLN A 337 -9.86 -10.94 -5.94
C GLN A 337 -9.77 -10.31 -4.55
N GLY A 338 -8.67 -10.51 -3.82
CA GLY A 338 -8.49 -9.91 -2.49
C GLY A 338 -8.36 -8.37 -2.49
N VAL A 339 -7.83 -7.78 -3.55
CA VAL A 339 -7.75 -6.31 -3.72
C VAL A 339 -9.09 -5.76 -4.19
N VAL A 340 -9.73 -6.45 -5.15
CA VAL A 340 -11.04 -6.11 -5.71
C VAL A 340 -12.11 -6.10 -4.63
N SER A 341 -12.21 -7.13 -3.79
CA SER A 341 -13.20 -7.18 -2.71
C SER A 341 -13.00 -6.04 -1.69
N ARG A 342 -11.76 -5.64 -1.42
CA ARG A 342 -11.47 -4.50 -0.53
C ARG A 342 -11.88 -3.17 -1.16
N LEU A 343 -11.56 -2.96 -2.44
CA LEU A 343 -11.93 -1.75 -3.19
C LEU A 343 -13.44 -1.66 -3.40
N ALA A 344 -14.10 -2.76 -3.76
CA ALA A 344 -15.54 -2.85 -3.87
C ALA A 344 -16.22 -2.51 -2.55
N ASN A 345 -15.78 -3.09 -1.42
CA ASN A 345 -16.30 -2.74 -0.10
C ASN A 345 -16.03 -1.28 0.30
N ARG A 346 -14.95 -0.65 -0.19
CA ARG A 346 -14.65 0.77 0.06
C ARG A 346 -15.54 1.68 -0.78
N LEU A 347 -15.70 1.39 -2.07
CA LEU A 347 -16.59 2.10 -2.99
C LEU A 347 -18.05 1.96 -2.54
N GLN A 348 -18.46 0.74 -2.21
CA GLN A 348 -19.77 0.41 -1.67
C GLN A 348 -20.03 1.15 -0.36
N ARG A 349 -19.07 1.18 0.58
CA ARG A 349 -19.18 2.00 1.80
C ARG A 349 -19.26 3.49 1.50
N ARG A 350 -18.58 4.01 0.48
CA ARG A 350 -18.69 5.43 0.09
C ARG A 350 -20.05 5.76 -0.51
N LEU A 351 -20.54 4.91 -1.42
CA LEU A 351 -21.85 5.07 -2.04
C LEU A 351 -22.98 4.89 -1.00
N MET A 352 -22.81 3.94 -0.07
CA MET A 352 -23.76 3.71 1.03
C MET A 352 -23.56 4.65 2.22
N ALA A 353 -22.43 5.33 2.41
CA ALA A 353 -22.22 6.31 3.50
C ALA A 353 -23.10 7.56 3.36
N MET A 354 -23.75 7.74 2.20
CA MET A 354 -24.87 8.67 2.04
C MET A 354 -26.15 8.20 2.76
N GLN A 355 -26.16 6.99 3.34
CA GLN A 355 -27.24 6.46 4.18
C GLN A 355 -27.05 6.86 5.66
N THR A 356 -26.64 8.10 5.92
CA THR A 356 -26.65 8.63 7.29
C THR A 356 -28.10 8.94 7.64
N ARG A 357 -28.74 8.02 8.38
CA ARG A 357 -30.02 8.25 9.04
C ARG A 357 -29.88 9.48 9.93
N SER A 358 -30.45 10.60 9.51
CA SER A 358 -30.39 11.83 10.28
C SER A 358 -31.59 11.88 11.23
N TRP A 359 -31.30 12.03 12.52
CA TRP A 359 -32.30 12.11 13.56
C TRP A 359 -32.55 13.56 13.93
N ASN A 360 -33.81 13.99 13.88
CA ASN A 360 -34.23 15.26 14.46
C ASN A 360 -34.52 15.02 15.94
N PHE A 361 -33.93 15.82 16.82
CA PHE A 361 -34.14 15.77 18.26
C PHE A 361 -34.96 16.97 18.72
N ASP A 362 -35.39 16.94 19.98
CA ASP A 362 -36.16 18.02 20.59
C ASP A 362 -37.47 18.31 19.84
N LEU A 363 -38.21 17.26 19.48
CA LEU A 363 -39.54 17.37 18.87
C LEU A 363 -40.64 17.24 19.92
N GLU A 364 -41.80 17.82 19.63
CA GLU A 364 -43.03 17.70 20.44
C GLU A 364 -43.75 16.36 20.20
N GLU A 365 -43.47 15.70 19.07
CA GLU A 365 -44.03 14.40 18.67
C GLU A 365 -42.95 13.51 18.03
N GLY A 366 -43.15 12.19 18.06
CA GLY A 366 -42.22 11.21 17.48
C GLY A 366 -41.91 10.05 18.43
N ILE A 367 -40.73 9.44 18.27
CA ILE A 367 -40.23 8.36 19.12
C ILE A 367 -39.58 8.97 20.36
N LEU A 368 -39.90 8.47 21.55
CA LEU A 368 -39.34 9.03 22.78
C LEU A 368 -37.83 8.76 22.89
N ASP A 369 -37.05 9.81 23.14
CA ASP A 369 -35.59 9.69 23.29
C ASP A 369 -35.24 9.14 24.67
N ALA A 370 -34.93 7.83 24.73
CA ALA A 370 -34.59 7.14 25.97
C ALA A 370 -33.41 7.78 26.72
N GLY A 371 -32.45 8.37 26.01
CA GLY A 371 -31.30 9.05 26.62
C GLY A 371 -31.67 10.34 27.38
N ARG A 372 -32.86 10.91 27.11
CA ARG A 372 -33.34 12.15 27.73
C ARG A 372 -34.45 11.91 28.76
N LEU A 373 -34.81 10.64 29.04
CA LEU A 373 -35.79 10.27 30.06
C LEU A 373 -35.51 10.90 31.43
N ALA A 374 -34.24 10.93 31.85
CA ALA A 374 -33.85 11.53 33.12
C ALA A 374 -34.20 13.03 33.20
N ARG A 375 -34.16 13.76 32.08
CA ARG A 375 -34.51 15.18 31.99
C ARG A 375 -36.01 15.41 32.09
N ILE A 376 -36.84 14.49 31.58
CA ILE A 376 -38.30 14.52 31.74
C ILE A 376 -38.67 14.43 33.22
N ILE A 377 -38.00 13.55 33.97
CA ILE A 377 -38.24 13.37 35.41
C ILE A 377 -37.75 14.59 36.21
N ALA A 378 -36.56 15.10 35.89
CA ALA A 378 -35.95 16.21 36.62
C ALA A 378 -36.64 17.55 36.34
N ASN A 379 -37.19 17.76 35.14
CA ASN A 379 -37.83 19.02 34.78
C ASN A 379 -39.02 18.80 33.82
N PRO A 380 -40.22 18.52 34.35
CA PRO A 380 -41.39 18.12 33.55
C PRO A 380 -41.95 19.21 32.61
N SER A 381 -41.46 20.45 32.73
CA SER A 381 -41.90 21.60 31.94
C SER A 381 -41.22 21.70 30.56
N HIS A 382 -40.29 20.78 30.23
CA HIS A 382 -39.63 20.74 28.92
C HIS A 382 -40.32 19.75 27.97
N PRO A 383 -41.08 20.21 26.95
CA PRO A 383 -41.90 19.35 26.10
C PRO A 383 -41.13 18.58 25.01
N LEU A 384 -39.87 18.92 24.77
CA LEU A 384 -39.11 18.47 23.60
C LEU A 384 -38.25 17.24 23.90
N SER A 385 -38.88 16.07 24.05
CA SER A 385 -38.19 14.80 24.39
C SER A 385 -38.35 13.71 23.33
N PHE A 386 -38.95 14.04 22.19
CA PHE A 386 -39.12 13.11 21.07
C PHE A 386 -38.04 13.33 20.02
N LYS A 387 -37.75 12.25 19.30
CA LYS A 387 -36.88 12.21 18.12
C LYS A 387 -37.61 11.55 16.96
N GLN A 388 -37.28 11.97 15.75
CA GLN A 388 -37.85 11.41 14.53
C GLN A 388 -36.74 11.19 13.51
N GLU A 389 -36.80 10.05 12.83
CA GLU A 389 -35.89 9.74 11.71
C GLU A 389 -36.33 10.53 10.48
N THR A 390 -35.37 11.23 9.85
CA THR A 390 -35.63 11.94 8.59
C THR A 390 -35.34 11.00 7.44
N GLU A 391 -36.35 10.71 6.62
CA GLU A 391 -36.14 10.02 5.35
C GLU A 391 -35.40 10.96 4.39
N THR A 392 -34.26 10.52 3.88
CA THR A 392 -33.49 11.26 2.88
C THR A 392 -33.86 10.75 1.49
N GLU A 393 -34.23 11.64 0.57
CA GLU A 393 -34.51 11.27 -0.82
C GLU A 393 -33.24 10.72 -1.49
N PHE A 394 -33.29 9.45 -1.88
CA PHE A 394 -32.20 8.76 -2.57
C PHE A 394 -32.06 9.27 -4.00
N ARG A 395 -30.81 9.46 -4.46
CA ARG A 395 -30.53 9.73 -5.86
C ARG A 395 -29.93 8.48 -6.50
N ASP A 396 -30.60 7.95 -7.52
CA ASP A 396 -30.05 6.89 -8.36
C ASP A 396 -28.72 7.37 -8.95
N THR A 397 -27.64 6.64 -8.67
CA THR A 397 -26.29 6.96 -9.17
C THR A 397 -26.00 6.08 -10.38
N VAL A 398 -25.88 6.70 -11.55
CA VAL A 398 -25.45 6.02 -12.78
C VAL A 398 -23.97 6.26 -12.98
N VAL A 399 -23.18 5.18 -13.10
CA VAL A 399 -21.76 5.24 -13.45
C VAL A 399 -21.63 4.80 -14.92
N THR A 400 -20.95 5.58 -15.73
CA THR A 400 -20.66 5.24 -17.14
C THR A 400 -19.15 5.12 -17.32
N LEU A 401 -18.68 3.97 -17.81
CA LEU A 401 -17.28 3.71 -18.10
C LEU A 401 -17.08 3.73 -19.63
N LEU A 402 -16.04 4.45 -20.07
CA LEU A 402 -15.61 4.48 -21.47
C LEU A 402 -14.26 3.77 -21.57
N ILE A 403 -14.21 2.67 -22.32
CA ILE A 403 -13.00 1.88 -22.53
C ILE A 403 -12.47 2.16 -23.94
N ASP A 404 -11.23 2.62 -24.02
CA ASP A 404 -10.55 2.83 -25.30
C ASP A 404 -10.07 1.50 -25.89
N ASN A 405 -10.21 1.34 -27.21
CA ASN A 405 -9.70 0.20 -27.99
C ASN A 405 -8.66 0.63 -29.03
N SER A 406 -7.89 1.67 -28.71
CA SER A 406 -6.79 2.16 -29.55
C SER A 406 -5.54 1.29 -29.45
N GLY A 407 -4.60 1.50 -30.39
CA GLY A 407 -3.33 0.75 -30.41
C GLY A 407 -2.50 0.88 -29.13
N SER A 408 -2.61 1.98 -28.38
CA SER A 408 -1.93 2.18 -27.10
C SER A 408 -2.47 1.31 -25.97
N MET A 409 -3.66 0.75 -26.13
CA MET A 409 -4.26 -0.12 -25.12
C MET A 409 -3.76 -1.57 -25.19
N ARG A 410 -3.03 -1.94 -26.26
CA ARG A 410 -2.55 -3.32 -26.45
C ARG A 410 -1.65 -3.78 -25.30
N GLY A 411 -1.87 -5.01 -24.83
CA GLY A 411 -1.11 -5.63 -23.75
C GLY A 411 -1.70 -5.33 -22.37
N ARG A 412 -0.87 -4.90 -21.42
CA ARG A 412 -1.27 -4.69 -20.02
C ARG A 412 -2.43 -3.69 -19.82
N PRO A 413 -2.53 -2.55 -20.56
CA PRO A 413 -3.59 -1.56 -20.31
C PRO A 413 -5.01 -2.07 -20.59
N ILE A 414 -5.25 -2.81 -21.68
CA ILE A 414 -6.58 -3.36 -21.98
C ILE A 414 -6.97 -4.44 -20.97
N THR A 415 -6.01 -5.23 -20.49
CA THR A 415 -6.26 -6.23 -19.44
C THR A 415 -6.70 -5.54 -18.15
N VAL A 416 -6.03 -4.46 -17.74
CA VAL A 416 -6.42 -3.69 -16.55
C VAL A 416 -7.80 -3.04 -16.73
N ALA A 417 -8.09 -2.49 -17.91
CA ALA A 417 -9.41 -1.91 -18.21
C ALA A 417 -10.53 -2.97 -18.18
N ALA A 418 -10.30 -4.14 -18.76
CA ALA A 418 -11.25 -5.25 -18.73
C ALA A 418 -11.51 -5.75 -17.31
N MET A 419 -10.45 -5.92 -16.51
CA MET A 419 -10.57 -6.29 -15.10
C MET A 419 -11.33 -5.23 -14.28
N SER A 420 -11.14 -3.94 -14.59
CA SER A 420 -11.83 -2.84 -13.88
C SER A 420 -13.31 -2.73 -14.24
N ALA A 421 -13.72 -3.25 -15.39
CA ALA A 421 -15.11 -3.19 -15.87
C ALA A 421 -15.95 -4.43 -15.51
N ASP A 422 -15.32 -5.56 -15.17
CA ASP A 422 -16.02 -6.76 -14.68
C ASP A 422 -16.46 -6.62 -13.21
N ILE A 423 -15.82 -5.70 -12.46
CA ILE A 423 -16.11 -5.32 -11.08
C ILE A 423 -17.27 -4.32 -11.06
#